data_AF-A0A183I3B1-F1
#
_entry.id   AF-A0A183I3B1-F1
#
_cell.length_a   1.000
_cell.length_b   1.000
_cell.length_c   1.000
_cell.angle_alpha   90.00
_cell.angle_beta   90.00
_cell.angle_gamma   90.00
#
_symmetry.space_group_name_H-M   'P 1'
#
loop_
_entity.id
_entity.type
_entity.pdbx_description
1 polymer ?
#
loop_
_entity_poly.entity_id
_entity_poly.type
_entity_poly.pdbx_seq_one_letter_code
_entity_poly.pdbx_strand_id
1 'polypeptide(L)'
;MTVRKQEGLSTYLEWIITKSLDDSTEIDELIGEKRREGIMKDSISSTTIVTEFRSPEDISRCFDKSATFFAMLELGFGQGTVAKMVKLLMQRYSYTNAGIREWRGVIEEVANNFLAGEFFEKYFTQPGLPLIHVSTVAEGLKLRQNVTAKKQVINVPPAIVPLDIAIADIPDRKVIILSNETQVISLKHNGLIVLDPDRRTHTIIIYEPEIYLRFVQCIEVPSCSVFLKSETMKRISDDFCWAFLGNHFTIPKNMSHQARTWTQFMQILSRTNYVSGSCACCMNKNLEKSGAVRCNWHWNDVCEELSLLKQIQQFS
;
A
#
# COMPACT_ATOMS: atom_id res chain seq x y z
N MET A 1 4.35 14.95 -22.35
CA MET A 1 4.76 14.08 -21.19
C MET A 1 5.30 14.87 -19.98
N THR A 2 5.69 16.15 -20.12
CA THR A 2 6.22 17.00 -19.03
C THR A 2 5.20 17.32 -17.92
N VAL A 3 3.92 17.47 -18.29
CA VAL A 3 2.84 17.93 -17.40
C VAL A 3 2.67 17.06 -16.15
N ARG A 4 2.65 15.73 -16.27
CA ARG A 4 2.32 14.83 -15.13
C ARG A 4 3.34 14.88 -13.99
N LYS A 5 4.62 15.10 -14.30
CA LYS A 5 5.69 15.25 -13.30
C LYS A 5 5.59 16.59 -12.57
N GLN A 6 5.32 17.65 -13.33
CA GLN A 6 5.18 19.00 -12.80
C GLN A 6 3.95 19.10 -11.91
N GLU A 7 2.79 18.61 -12.36
CA GLU A 7 1.56 18.62 -11.57
C GLU A 7 1.67 17.75 -10.31
N GLY A 8 2.26 16.55 -10.42
CA GLY A 8 2.53 15.72 -9.25
C GLY A 8 3.46 16.40 -8.23
N LEU A 9 4.47 17.12 -8.71
CA LEU A 9 5.38 17.88 -7.84
C LEU A 9 4.66 19.07 -7.20
N SER A 10 3.84 19.80 -7.96
CA SER A 10 3.03 20.91 -7.45
C SER A 10 2.07 20.45 -6.36
N THR A 11 1.33 19.36 -6.58
CA THR A 11 0.43 18.78 -5.56
C THR A 11 1.21 18.31 -4.32
N TYR A 12 2.38 17.70 -4.50
CA TYR A 12 3.22 17.34 -3.35
C TYR A 12 3.70 18.56 -2.56
N LEU A 13 4.14 19.62 -3.26
CA LEU A 13 4.57 20.86 -2.61
C LEU A 13 3.40 21.55 -1.90
N GLU A 14 2.20 21.53 -2.48
CA GLU A 14 0.97 21.99 -1.83
C GLU A 14 0.73 21.25 -0.52
N TRP A 15 0.82 19.92 -0.51
CA TRP A 15 0.67 19.12 0.72
C TRP A 15 1.67 19.53 1.81
N ILE A 16 2.96 19.65 1.46
CA ILE A 16 4.01 19.97 2.42
C ILE A 16 3.92 21.42 2.91
N ILE A 17 3.65 22.38 2.02
CA ILE A 17 3.54 23.80 2.38
C ILE A 17 2.31 24.01 3.26
N THR A 18 1.15 23.46 2.87
CA THR A 18 -0.08 23.57 3.68
C THR A 18 0.13 22.97 5.06
N LYS A 19 0.75 21.79 5.15
CA LYS A 19 1.10 21.17 6.44
C LYS A 19 2.06 22.01 7.28
N SER A 20 3.00 22.73 6.64
CA SER A 20 3.91 23.62 7.37
C SER A 20 3.26 24.90 7.91
N LEU A 21 2.10 25.27 7.36
CA LEU A 21 1.32 26.45 7.73
C LEU A 21 0.15 26.11 8.67
N ASP A 22 -0.35 24.87 8.60
CA ASP A 22 -1.42 24.33 9.43
C ASP A 22 -1.06 22.91 9.91
N ASP A 23 -0.82 22.77 11.21
CA ASP A 23 -0.51 21.50 11.89
C ASP A 23 -1.78 20.66 12.19
N SER A 24 -2.92 21.00 11.59
CA SER A 24 -4.15 20.23 11.73
C SER A 24 -4.00 18.80 11.20
N THR A 25 -4.68 17.86 11.87
CA THR A 25 -4.75 16.45 11.42
C THR A 25 -5.58 16.29 10.14
N GLU A 26 -6.36 17.32 9.76
CA GLU A 26 -7.25 17.31 8.61
C GLU A 26 -6.47 17.16 7.29
N ILE A 27 -5.30 17.80 7.17
CA ILE A 27 -4.44 17.67 5.99
C ILE A 27 -3.88 16.26 5.86
N ASP A 28 -3.46 15.65 6.98
CA ASP A 28 -2.96 14.27 6.98
C ASP A 28 -4.06 13.26 6.61
N GLU A 29 -5.30 13.50 7.05
CA GLU A 29 -6.47 12.72 6.66
C GLU A 29 -6.78 12.85 5.17
N LEU A 30 -6.79 14.09 4.64
CA LEU A 30 -7.04 14.36 3.22
C LEU A 30 -5.99 13.68 2.33
N ILE A 31 -4.71 13.81 2.66
CA ILE A 31 -3.61 13.16 1.93
C ILE A 31 -3.79 11.63 1.99
N GLY A 32 -4.12 11.09 3.16
CA GLY A 32 -4.41 9.67 3.35
C GLY A 32 -5.56 9.19 2.46
N GLU A 33 -6.62 9.97 2.34
CA GLU A 33 -7.76 9.69 1.46
C GLU A 33 -7.35 9.70 -0.03
N LYS A 34 -6.62 10.72 -0.48
CA LYS A 34 -6.14 10.81 -1.87
C LYS A 34 -5.27 9.62 -2.25
N ARG A 35 -4.36 9.19 -1.37
CA ARG A 35 -3.56 7.98 -1.58
C ARG A 35 -4.42 6.74 -1.71
N ARG A 36 -5.39 6.57 -0.81
CA ARG A 36 -6.34 5.43 -0.86
C ARG A 36 -7.13 5.41 -2.16
N GLU A 37 -7.67 6.56 -2.59
CA GLU A 37 -8.35 6.66 -3.88
C GLU A 37 -7.44 6.29 -5.05
N GLY A 38 -6.20 6.77 -5.04
CA GLY A 38 -5.19 6.45 -6.06
C GLY A 38 -4.95 4.95 -6.18
N ILE A 39 -4.75 4.26 -5.04
CA ILE A 39 -4.58 2.80 -4.98
C ILE A 39 -5.81 2.09 -5.56
N MET A 40 -7.03 2.49 -5.15
CA MET A 40 -8.27 1.87 -5.65
C MET A 40 -8.47 2.06 -7.15
N LYS A 41 -8.17 3.26 -7.67
CA LYS A 41 -8.24 3.58 -9.11
C LYS A 41 -7.23 2.74 -9.91
N ASP A 42 -5.99 2.64 -9.44
CA ASP A 42 -4.95 1.84 -10.09
C ASP A 42 -5.25 0.34 -10.07
N SER A 43 -5.89 -0.13 -9.01
CA SER A 43 -6.25 -1.53 -8.85
C SER A 43 -7.16 -2.08 -9.96
N ILE A 44 -7.99 -1.21 -10.54
CA ILE A 44 -8.91 -1.57 -11.65
C ILE A 44 -8.36 -1.19 -13.02
N SER A 45 -7.17 -0.58 -13.06
CA SER A 45 -6.53 -0.09 -14.28
C SER A 45 -5.27 -0.90 -14.59
N SER A 46 -4.76 -0.71 -15.81
CA SER A 46 -3.42 -1.13 -16.25
C SER A 46 -2.63 0.04 -16.86
N THR A 47 -3.07 1.27 -16.60
CA THR A 47 -2.48 2.50 -17.17
C THR A 47 -1.19 2.87 -16.45
N THR A 48 -0.18 3.25 -17.22
CA THR A 48 1.07 3.84 -16.70
C THR A 48 0.86 5.33 -16.40
N ILE A 49 1.71 5.91 -15.55
CA ILE A 49 1.68 7.37 -15.33
C ILE A 49 2.13 8.10 -16.59
N VAL A 50 2.94 7.49 -17.43
CA VAL A 50 3.35 8.10 -18.70
C VAL A 50 2.63 7.36 -19.83
N THR A 51 1.45 7.87 -20.21
CA THR A 51 0.70 7.46 -21.41
C THR A 51 0.51 8.66 -22.35
N GLU A 52 0.37 8.39 -23.65
CA GLU A 52 -0.14 9.40 -24.60
C GLU A 52 -1.56 9.79 -24.22
N PHE A 53 -1.84 11.10 -24.14
CA PHE A 53 -3.18 11.61 -23.82
C PHE A 53 -4.14 11.28 -24.96
N ARG A 54 -5.27 10.63 -24.64
CA ARG A 54 -6.36 10.45 -25.61
C ARG A 54 -7.60 11.23 -25.22
N SER A 55 -7.79 11.60 -23.95
CA SER A 55 -8.88 12.50 -23.54
C SER A 55 -8.56 13.42 -22.34
N PRO A 56 -9.32 14.50 -22.12
CA PRO A 56 -9.19 15.40 -20.97
C PRO A 56 -9.42 14.72 -19.61
N GLU A 57 -10.22 13.66 -19.53
CA GLU A 57 -10.43 12.90 -18.28
C GLU A 57 -9.18 12.15 -17.83
N ASP A 58 -8.20 11.91 -18.71
CA ASP A 58 -6.91 11.31 -18.33
C ASP A 58 -6.02 12.27 -17.53
N ILE A 59 -6.32 13.58 -17.54
CA ILE A 59 -5.50 14.64 -16.94
C ILE A 59 -5.65 14.63 -15.41
N SER A 60 -6.87 14.65 -14.89
CA SER A 60 -7.13 14.72 -13.44
C SER A 60 -6.79 13.43 -12.67
N ARG A 61 -6.75 12.28 -13.38
CA ARG A 61 -6.56 10.95 -12.77
C ARG A 61 -5.14 10.69 -12.25
N CYS A 62 -4.14 11.45 -12.70
CA CYS A 62 -2.73 11.08 -12.54
C CYS A 62 -1.97 11.84 -11.44
N PHE A 63 -2.55 12.88 -10.84
CA PHE A 63 -1.80 13.79 -9.97
C PHE A 63 -1.53 13.21 -8.58
N ASP A 64 -2.52 12.57 -7.95
CA ASP A 64 -2.37 12.00 -6.60
C ASP A 64 -1.29 10.90 -6.54
N LYS A 65 -1.26 10.01 -7.55
CA LYS A 65 -0.22 8.97 -7.69
C LYS A 65 1.16 9.60 -7.90
N SER A 66 1.24 10.66 -8.71
CA SER A 66 2.49 11.36 -9.00
C SER A 66 2.98 12.17 -7.78
N ALA A 67 2.09 12.72 -6.96
CA ALA A 67 2.43 13.37 -5.70
C ALA A 67 2.96 12.37 -4.66
N THR A 68 2.34 11.18 -4.61
CA THR A 68 2.77 10.09 -3.72
C THR A 68 4.19 9.63 -4.02
N PHE A 69 4.64 9.69 -5.28
CA PHE A 69 6.04 9.42 -5.63
C PHE A 69 7.01 10.30 -4.85
N PHE A 70 6.76 11.62 -4.76
CA PHE A 70 7.68 12.53 -4.09
C PHE A 70 7.70 12.30 -2.57
N ALA A 71 6.56 11.93 -1.97
CA ALA A 71 6.51 11.50 -0.59
C ALA A 71 7.32 10.21 -0.35
N MET A 72 7.23 9.25 -1.26
CA MET A 72 8.03 8.01 -1.22
C MET A 72 9.52 8.29 -1.47
N LEU A 73 9.85 9.28 -2.32
CA LEU A 73 11.24 9.67 -2.59
C LEU A 73 11.91 10.23 -1.33
N GLU A 74 11.23 11.13 -0.60
CA GLU A 74 11.71 11.59 0.71
C GLU A 74 11.83 10.44 1.72
N LEU A 75 10.83 9.55 1.77
CA LEU A 75 10.83 8.41 2.68
C LEU A 75 12.04 7.51 2.45
N GLY A 76 12.29 7.09 1.21
CA GLY A 76 13.32 6.10 0.88
C GLY A 76 14.73 6.64 0.77
N PHE A 77 14.88 7.89 0.31
CA PHE A 77 16.18 8.44 -0.07
C PHE A 77 16.63 9.61 0.80
N GLY A 78 15.86 9.91 1.86
CA GLY A 78 16.24 10.81 2.93
C GLY A 78 15.62 12.20 2.80
N GLN A 79 15.45 12.83 3.96
CA GLN A 79 14.79 14.14 4.07
C GLN A 79 15.54 15.24 3.29
N GLY A 80 14.79 16.06 2.56
CA GLY A 80 15.29 17.14 1.73
C GLY A 80 15.72 16.71 0.33
N THR A 81 15.53 15.44 -0.05
CA THR A 81 15.88 14.95 -1.39
C THR A 81 15.07 15.66 -2.46
N VAL A 82 13.77 15.85 -2.26
CA VAL A 82 12.91 16.56 -3.22
C VAL A 82 13.31 18.03 -3.30
N ALA A 83 13.60 18.69 -2.17
CA ALA A 83 14.04 20.09 -2.17
C ALA A 83 15.34 20.28 -2.98
N LYS A 84 16.33 19.41 -2.79
CA LYS A 84 17.57 19.41 -3.58
C LYS A 84 17.31 19.13 -5.05
N MET A 85 16.45 18.16 -5.37
CA MET A 85 16.04 17.81 -6.73
C MET A 85 15.42 19.03 -7.44
N VAL A 86 14.46 19.71 -6.81
CA VAL A 86 13.81 20.90 -7.37
C VAL A 86 14.83 22.00 -7.65
N LYS A 87 15.70 22.30 -6.68
CA LYS A 87 16.77 23.30 -6.84
C LYS A 87 17.66 22.96 -8.04
N LEU A 88 18.11 21.71 -8.16
CA LEU A 88 19.00 21.30 -9.24
C LEU A 88 18.32 21.27 -10.61
N LEU A 89 17.04 20.86 -10.66
CA LEU A 89 16.22 20.92 -11.88
C LEU A 89 16.07 22.37 -12.36
N MET A 90 15.74 23.30 -11.46
CA MET A 90 15.64 24.72 -11.79
C MET A 90 16.98 25.26 -12.29
N GLN A 91 18.08 24.99 -11.58
CA GLN A 91 19.41 25.46 -11.99
C GLN A 91 19.83 25.00 -13.38
N ARG A 92 19.50 23.76 -13.77
CA ARG A 92 19.95 23.17 -15.05
C ARG A 92 18.98 23.39 -16.21
N TYR A 93 17.69 23.42 -15.92
CA TYR A 93 16.64 23.39 -16.93
C TYR A 93 15.72 24.61 -16.88
N SER A 94 16.07 25.66 -16.14
CA SER A 94 15.40 26.96 -16.24
C SER A 94 15.28 27.40 -17.71
N TYR A 95 14.04 27.73 -18.12
CA TYR A 95 13.69 28.15 -19.48
C TYR A 95 13.91 27.10 -20.58
N THR A 96 14.11 25.82 -20.22
CA THR A 96 14.22 24.70 -21.16
C THR A 96 13.37 23.51 -20.70
N ASN A 97 13.37 22.42 -21.47
CA ASN A 97 12.57 21.23 -21.18
C ASN A 97 13.44 20.12 -20.57
N ALA A 98 12.89 19.38 -19.61
CA ALA A 98 13.51 18.20 -19.02
C ALA A 98 12.61 16.95 -19.22
N GLY A 99 13.15 15.93 -19.88
CA GLY A 99 12.51 14.65 -20.16
C GLY A 99 12.65 13.65 -19.01
N ILE A 100 12.32 12.36 -19.24
CA ILE A 100 12.48 11.30 -18.22
C ILE A 100 13.95 11.11 -17.85
N ARG A 101 14.86 11.14 -18.82
CA ARG A 101 16.29 10.91 -18.60
C ARG A 101 16.92 11.99 -17.73
N GLU A 102 16.56 13.25 -18.00
CA GLU A 102 17.06 14.41 -17.25
C GLU A 102 16.60 14.37 -15.79
N TRP A 103 15.31 14.08 -15.55
CA TRP A 103 14.77 13.93 -14.20
C TRP A 103 15.41 12.75 -13.46
N ARG A 104 15.54 11.60 -14.12
CA ARG A 104 16.21 10.41 -13.58
C ARG A 104 17.63 10.74 -13.12
N GLY A 105 18.42 11.41 -13.97
CA GLY A 105 19.79 11.80 -13.65
C GLY A 105 19.89 12.79 -12.49
N VAL A 106 18.99 13.77 -12.41
CA VAL A 106 18.96 14.71 -11.27
C VAL A 106 18.60 14.00 -9.97
N ILE A 107 17.60 13.11 -9.98
CA ILE A 107 17.19 12.35 -8.79
C ILE A 107 18.32 11.45 -8.28
N GLU A 108 18.97 10.72 -9.19
CA GLU A 108 20.13 9.88 -8.90
C GLU A 108 21.27 10.68 -8.24
N GLU A 109 21.56 11.88 -8.76
CA GLU A 109 22.60 12.76 -8.23
C GLU A 109 22.27 13.30 -6.84
N VAL A 110 21.06 13.82 -6.61
CA VAL A 110 20.73 14.44 -5.31
C VAL A 110 20.53 13.41 -4.21
N ALA A 111 20.08 12.20 -4.55
CA ALA A 111 19.97 11.07 -3.63
C ALA A 111 21.31 10.37 -3.42
N ASN A 112 22.32 10.65 -4.27
CA ASN A 112 23.58 9.91 -4.34
C ASN A 112 23.35 8.38 -4.37
N ASN A 113 22.35 7.95 -5.14
CA ASN A 113 21.90 6.57 -5.17
C ASN A 113 21.23 6.25 -6.52
N PHE A 114 21.86 5.35 -7.29
CA PHE A 114 21.35 4.87 -8.57
C PHE A 114 19.91 4.31 -8.48
N LEU A 115 19.58 3.65 -7.37
CA LEU A 115 18.26 3.08 -7.14
C LEU A 115 17.15 4.16 -7.08
N ALA A 116 17.48 5.40 -6.73
CA ALA A 116 16.53 6.51 -6.75
C ALA A 116 16.11 6.89 -8.17
N GLY A 117 17.07 6.89 -9.09
CA GLY A 117 16.81 7.09 -10.53
C GLY A 117 15.96 5.95 -11.11
N GLU A 118 16.31 4.71 -10.80
CA GLU A 118 15.51 3.55 -11.21
C GLU A 118 14.10 3.57 -10.61
N PHE A 119 13.96 3.98 -9.35
CA PHE A 119 12.67 4.13 -8.69
C PHE A 119 11.78 5.11 -9.47
N PHE A 120 12.31 6.29 -9.80
CA PHE A 120 11.61 7.27 -10.63
C PHE A 120 11.18 6.68 -11.98
N GLU A 121 12.11 6.07 -12.70
CA GLU A 121 11.84 5.52 -14.03
C GLU A 121 10.76 4.44 -13.98
N LYS A 122 10.89 3.45 -13.09
CA LYS A 122 9.92 2.37 -12.92
C LYS A 122 8.57 2.89 -12.46
N TYR A 123 8.51 3.78 -11.47
CA TYR A 123 7.24 4.28 -10.93
C TYR A 123 6.38 4.98 -11.99
N PHE A 124 7.02 5.71 -12.91
CA PHE A 124 6.32 6.46 -13.95
C PHE A 124 6.01 5.64 -15.21
N THR A 125 6.81 4.61 -15.53
CA THR A 125 6.71 3.87 -16.79
C THR A 125 6.16 2.46 -16.65
N GLN A 126 6.25 1.84 -15.47
CA GLN A 126 5.76 0.50 -15.23
C GLN A 126 4.28 0.53 -14.85
N PRO A 127 3.44 -0.34 -15.45
CA PRO A 127 2.04 -0.43 -15.07
C PRO A 127 1.87 -1.22 -13.77
N GLY A 128 0.74 -0.96 -13.12
CA GLY A 128 0.28 -1.75 -12.00
C GLY A 128 0.63 -1.18 -10.63
N LEU A 129 0.25 -1.95 -9.62
CA LEU A 129 0.28 -1.65 -8.21
C LEU A 129 1.05 -2.76 -7.48
N PRO A 130 2.10 -2.43 -6.71
CA PRO A 130 2.82 -3.44 -5.94
C PRO A 130 1.91 -4.08 -4.89
N LEU A 131 2.04 -5.41 -4.77
CA LEU A 131 1.38 -6.23 -3.77
C LEU A 131 2.46 -6.93 -2.94
N ILE A 132 2.57 -6.56 -1.67
CA ILE A 132 3.58 -7.07 -0.76
C ILE A 132 2.93 -8.08 0.17
N HIS A 133 3.38 -9.32 0.09
CA HIS A 133 3.04 -10.39 1.02
C HIS A 133 4.04 -10.41 2.17
N VAL A 134 3.53 -10.38 3.40
CA VAL A 134 4.31 -10.37 4.63
C VAL A 134 4.15 -11.71 5.34
N SER A 135 5.26 -12.40 5.54
CA SER A 135 5.32 -13.69 6.23
C SER A 135 6.34 -13.66 7.36
N THR A 136 6.13 -14.49 8.37
CA THR A 136 7.09 -14.59 9.49
C THR A 136 8.19 -15.62 9.20
N VAL A 137 9.41 -15.31 9.60
CA VAL A 137 10.55 -16.25 9.58
C VAL A 137 11.30 -16.17 10.91
N ALA A 138 12.14 -17.16 11.21
CA ALA A 138 12.81 -17.27 12.51
C ALA A 138 13.57 -16.00 12.95
N GLU A 139 14.12 -15.24 11.99
CA GLU A 139 14.93 -14.05 12.27
C GLU A 139 14.21 -12.73 11.98
N GLY A 140 12.90 -12.75 11.64
CA GLY A 140 12.13 -11.54 11.36
C GLY A 140 11.03 -11.73 10.33
N LEU A 141 11.01 -10.91 9.29
CA LEU A 141 9.98 -10.94 8.25
C LEU A 141 10.55 -11.33 6.90
N LYS A 142 9.80 -12.12 6.15
CA LYS A 142 10.02 -12.34 4.73
C LYS A 142 8.95 -11.59 3.95
N LEU A 143 9.39 -10.64 3.13
CA LEU A 143 8.57 -9.90 2.20
C LEU A 143 8.67 -10.52 0.82
N ARG A 144 7.52 -10.73 0.17
CA ARG A 144 7.44 -11.13 -1.23
C ARG A 144 6.60 -10.15 -2.01
N GLN A 145 7.15 -9.56 -3.06
CA GLN A 145 6.50 -8.58 -3.90
C GLN A 145 6.03 -9.22 -5.21
N ASN A 146 4.78 -8.93 -5.58
CA ASN A 146 4.25 -9.08 -6.93
C ASN A 146 3.77 -7.72 -7.42
N VAL A 147 3.47 -7.61 -8.72
CA VAL A 147 2.79 -6.43 -9.27
C VAL A 147 1.43 -6.84 -9.80
N THR A 148 0.42 -6.01 -9.56
CA THR A 148 -0.96 -6.29 -9.95
C THR A 148 -1.49 -5.22 -10.91
N ALA A 149 -2.32 -5.63 -11.86
CA ALA A 149 -3.09 -4.73 -12.71
C ALA A 149 -4.47 -5.35 -12.94
N LYS A 150 -5.54 -4.54 -12.92
CA LYS A 150 -6.92 -5.04 -12.97
C LYS A 150 -7.17 -6.18 -11.97
N LYS A 151 -6.64 -6.03 -10.75
CA LYS A 151 -6.67 -7.01 -9.64
C LYS A 151 -6.06 -8.39 -9.96
N GLN A 152 -5.24 -8.50 -10.99
CA GLN A 152 -4.55 -9.75 -11.34
C GLN A 152 -3.04 -9.55 -11.27
N VAL A 153 -2.32 -10.59 -10.82
CA VAL A 153 -0.85 -10.56 -10.83
C VAL A 153 -0.37 -10.54 -12.28
N ILE A 154 0.52 -9.61 -12.60
CA ILE A 154 1.13 -9.47 -13.92
C ILE A 154 2.63 -9.78 -13.84
N ASN A 155 3.17 -10.35 -14.91
CA ASN A 155 4.58 -10.71 -14.99
C ASN A 155 5.41 -9.50 -15.47
N VAL A 156 5.74 -8.61 -14.54
CA VAL A 156 6.62 -7.46 -14.75
C VAL A 156 7.69 -7.43 -13.66
N PRO A 157 8.83 -6.75 -13.89
CA PRO A 157 9.87 -6.65 -12.88
C PRO A 157 9.35 -6.11 -11.53
N PRO A 158 10.01 -6.44 -10.41
CA PRO A 158 9.67 -5.87 -9.11
C PRO A 158 9.71 -4.35 -9.13
N ALA A 159 8.72 -3.74 -8.49
CA ALA A 159 8.72 -2.31 -8.21
C ALA A 159 9.77 -1.98 -7.15
N ILE A 160 10.15 -0.70 -7.08
CA ILE A 160 11.00 -0.19 -6.00
C ILE A 160 10.07 0.51 -5.01
N VAL A 161 10.00 0.00 -3.78
CA VAL A 161 9.07 0.49 -2.76
C VAL A 161 9.84 0.79 -1.47
N PRO A 162 10.04 2.07 -1.13
CA PRO A 162 10.44 2.47 0.21
C PRO A 162 9.34 2.11 1.19
N LEU A 163 9.64 1.32 2.22
CA LEU A 163 8.67 0.88 3.23
C LEU A 163 9.10 1.36 4.60
N ASP A 164 8.15 1.97 5.29
CA ASP A 164 8.25 2.30 6.70
C ASP A 164 7.85 1.11 7.56
N ILE A 165 8.60 0.83 8.61
CA ILE A 165 8.36 -0.31 9.50
C ILE A 165 8.23 0.22 10.92
N ALA A 166 7.02 0.08 11.47
CA ALA A 166 6.77 0.30 12.88
C ALA A 166 6.83 -1.02 13.63
N ILE A 167 7.55 -1.02 14.75
CA ILE A 167 7.77 -2.16 15.60
C ILE A 167 7.30 -1.79 17.00
N ALA A 168 6.47 -2.63 17.61
CA ALA A 168 6.00 -2.40 18.97
C ALA A 168 7.21 -2.25 19.92
N ASP A 169 7.10 -1.32 20.86
CA ASP A 169 8.12 -0.99 21.86
C ASP A 169 9.42 -0.35 21.30
N ILE A 170 9.50 -0.09 19.99
CA ILE A 170 10.58 0.68 19.38
C ILE A 170 10.01 2.01 18.89
N PRO A 171 10.43 3.16 19.46
CA PRO A 171 9.89 4.46 19.08
C PRO A 171 10.29 4.87 17.67
N ASP A 172 11.52 4.53 17.26
CA ASP A 172 12.04 4.86 15.95
C ASP A 172 11.57 3.87 14.90
N ARG A 173 10.99 4.40 13.83
CA ARG A 173 10.61 3.59 12.69
C ARG A 173 11.81 3.30 11.79
N LYS A 174 11.83 2.10 11.23
CA LYS A 174 12.88 1.67 10.31
C LYS A 174 12.37 1.82 8.88
N VAL A 175 13.14 2.48 8.02
CA VAL A 175 12.87 2.50 6.58
C VAL A 175 13.74 1.47 5.88
N ILE A 176 13.13 0.73 4.95
CA ILE A 176 13.83 -0.15 4.01
C ILE A 176 13.41 0.19 2.58
N ILE A 177 14.19 -0.22 1.59
CA ILE A 177 13.79 -0.13 0.18
C ILE A 177 13.69 -1.56 -0.36
N LEU A 178 12.48 -1.96 -0.73
CA LEU A 178 12.21 -3.23 -1.39
C LEU A 178 12.41 -3.06 -2.90
N SER A 179 13.39 -3.75 -3.47
CA SER A 179 13.69 -3.73 -4.91
C SER A 179 13.67 -5.12 -5.56
N ASN A 180 13.69 -6.18 -4.75
CA ASN A 180 13.70 -7.57 -5.19
C ASN A 180 12.31 -8.21 -5.03
N GLU A 181 12.08 -9.33 -5.71
CA GLU A 181 10.86 -10.13 -5.56
C GLU A 181 10.70 -10.65 -4.14
N THR A 182 11.79 -11.06 -3.50
CA THR A 182 11.78 -11.57 -2.13
C THR A 182 12.92 -10.95 -1.34
N GLN A 183 12.62 -10.51 -0.12
CA GLN A 183 13.61 -9.96 0.80
C GLN A 183 13.30 -10.41 2.22
N VAL A 184 14.34 -10.82 2.94
CA VAL A 184 14.25 -11.12 4.38
C VAL A 184 14.78 -9.92 5.15
N ILE A 185 14.01 -9.49 6.15
CA ILE A 185 14.35 -8.40 7.05
C ILE A 185 14.60 -9.03 8.40
N SER A 186 15.86 -9.01 8.82
CA SER A 186 16.22 -9.44 10.17
C SER A 186 15.74 -8.40 11.18
N LEU A 187 14.96 -8.87 12.14
CA LEU A 187 14.33 -8.08 13.20
C LEU A 187 14.56 -8.80 14.53
N LYS A 188 15.36 -8.19 15.41
CA LYS A 188 15.64 -8.74 16.75
C LYS A 188 14.53 -8.37 17.74
N HIS A 189 13.27 -8.66 17.43
CA HIS A 189 12.17 -8.38 18.34
C HIS A 189 11.01 -9.37 18.16
N ASN A 190 10.23 -9.54 19.23
CA ASN A 190 9.03 -10.39 19.24
C ASN A 190 7.72 -9.58 19.19
N GLY A 191 7.82 -8.24 19.27
CA GLY A 191 6.69 -7.32 19.20
C GLY A 191 5.88 -7.39 17.91
N LEU A 192 4.73 -6.69 17.91
CA LEU A 192 3.89 -6.53 16.73
C LEU A 192 4.60 -5.66 15.68
N ILE A 193 4.47 -5.99 14.40
CA ILE A 193 5.08 -5.25 13.29
C ILE A 193 4.00 -4.79 12.36
N VAL A 194 4.03 -3.51 11.98
CA VAL A 194 3.19 -2.97 10.93
C VAL A 194 4.08 -2.37 9.87
N LEU A 195 3.91 -2.82 8.63
CA LEU A 195 4.51 -2.18 7.47
C LEU A 195 3.59 -1.04 7.00
N ASP A 196 4.21 0.08 6.67
CA ASP A 196 3.60 1.33 6.24
C ASP A 196 2.37 1.75 7.08
N PRO A 197 2.52 1.93 8.41
CA PRO A 197 1.40 2.22 9.31
C PRO A 197 0.64 3.50 8.93
N ASP A 198 1.33 4.44 8.27
CA ASP A 198 0.81 5.74 7.87
C ASP A 198 0.34 5.80 6.41
N ARG A 199 0.39 4.68 5.67
CA ARG A 199 0.06 4.64 4.23
C ARG A 199 0.80 5.74 3.45
N ARG A 200 2.12 5.81 3.63
CA ARG A 200 3.02 6.73 2.91
C ARG A 200 3.41 6.19 1.54
N THR A 201 3.11 4.93 1.28
CA THR A 201 3.52 4.20 0.08
C THR A 201 2.33 3.84 -0.79
N HIS A 202 2.55 3.80 -2.10
CA HIS A 202 1.52 3.42 -3.08
C HIS A 202 1.57 1.92 -3.35
N THR A 203 1.19 1.12 -2.36
CA THR A 203 1.25 -0.36 -2.39
C THR A 203 0.09 -0.95 -1.61
N ILE A 204 -0.26 -2.21 -1.91
CA ILE A 204 -1.10 -3.04 -1.05
C ILE A 204 -0.20 -3.92 -0.20
N ILE A 205 -0.45 -3.99 1.10
CA ILE A 205 0.30 -4.86 2.02
C ILE A 205 -0.64 -5.88 2.63
N ILE A 206 -0.34 -7.16 2.41
CA ILE A 206 -1.12 -8.27 2.95
C ILE A 206 -0.25 -9.19 3.79
N TYR A 207 -0.83 -9.71 4.86
CA TYR A 207 -0.12 -10.46 5.87
C TYR A 207 -0.54 -11.94 5.89
N GLU A 208 0.29 -12.78 6.48
CA GLU A 208 -0.09 -14.14 6.84
C GLU A 208 -1.16 -14.16 7.95
N PRO A 209 -2.00 -15.22 8.02
CA PRO A 209 -3.13 -15.27 8.95
C PRO A 209 -2.73 -15.13 10.41
N GLU A 210 -1.55 -15.61 10.80
CA GLU A 210 -1.03 -15.51 12.16
C GLU A 210 -0.77 -14.05 12.55
N ILE A 211 -0.24 -13.24 11.62
CA ILE A 211 0.01 -11.82 11.84
C ILE A 211 -1.32 -11.07 11.93
N TYR A 212 -2.24 -11.36 11.00
CA TYR A 212 -3.59 -10.79 11.02
C TYR A 212 -4.35 -11.09 12.31
N LEU A 213 -4.26 -12.34 12.79
CA LEU A 213 -4.87 -12.74 14.06
C LEU A 213 -4.27 -11.95 15.23
N ARG A 214 -2.95 -11.75 15.25
CA ARG A 214 -2.30 -10.90 16.26
C ARG A 214 -2.80 -9.46 16.21
N PHE A 215 -3.02 -8.87 15.03
CA PHE A 215 -3.57 -7.51 14.93
C PHE A 215 -4.96 -7.41 15.57
N VAL A 216 -5.87 -8.32 15.22
CA VAL A 216 -7.26 -8.27 15.73
C VAL A 216 -7.37 -8.64 17.21
N GLN A 217 -6.44 -9.44 17.75
CA GLN A 217 -6.34 -9.66 19.19
C GLN A 217 -5.78 -8.42 19.91
N CYS A 218 -4.86 -7.70 19.27
CA CYS A 218 -4.24 -6.52 19.85
C CYS A 218 -5.26 -5.40 20.08
N ILE A 219 -6.18 -5.17 19.13
CA ILE A 219 -7.21 -4.12 19.28
C ILE A 219 -8.19 -4.36 20.43
N GLU A 220 -8.32 -5.61 20.92
CA GLU A 220 -9.15 -5.93 22.09
C GLU A 220 -8.43 -5.55 23.41
N VAL A 221 -7.13 -5.29 23.35
CA VAL A 221 -6.29 -4.93 24.51
C VAL A 221 -6.05 -3.42 24.52
N PRO A 222 -6.49 -2.66 25.55
CA PRO A 222 -6.36 -1.21 25.59
C PRO A 222 -4.91 -0.71 25.44
N SER A 223 -3.92 -1.43 25.98
CA SER A 223 -2.51 -1.05 25.89
C SER A 223 -1.96 -1.08 24.45
N CYS A 224 -2.58 -1.82 23.54
CA CYS A 224 -2.15 -1.87 22.15
C CYS A 224 -2.56 -0.63 21.34
N SER A 225 -3.59 0.09 21.78
CA SER A 225 -4.14 1.26 21.05
C SER A 225 -3.10 2.37 20.81
N VAL A 226 -2.05 2.43 21.65
CA VAL A 226 -0.93 3.37 21.49
C VAL A 226 -0.11 3.06 20.23
N PHE A 227 0.10 1.78 19.94
CA PHE A 227 0.89 1.32 18.79
C PHE A 227 0.01 1.10 17.55
N LEU A 228 -1.05 0.29 17.70
CA LEU A 228 -1.98 -0.04 16.63
C LEU A 228 -3.20 0.87 16.72
N LYS A 229 -3.08 2.06 16.14
CA LYS A 229 -4.15 3.05 16.08
C LYS A 229 -5.33 2.54 15.22
N SER A 230 -6.52 3.07 15.49
CA SER A 230 -7.75 2.76 14.75
C SER A 230 -7.59 2.99 13.23
N GLU A 231 -6.94 4.10 12.85
CA GLU A 231 -6.71 4.46 11.45
C GLU A 231 -5.75 3.47 10.77
N THR A 232 -4.72 3.02 11.49
CA THR A 232 -3.79 2.00 11.00
C THR A 232 -4.50 0.66 10.82
N MET A 233 -5.32 0.25 11.78
CA MET A 233 -6.10 -0.99 11.65
C MET A 233 -7.12 -0.92 10.50
N LYS A 234 -7.75 0.24 10.30
CA LYS A 234 -8.64 0.47 9.16
C LYS A 234 -7.89 0.28 7.83
N ARG A 235 -6.68 0.82 7.70
CA ARG A 235 -5.82 0.64 6.50
C ARG A 235 -5.43 -0.82 6.28
N ILE A 236 -5.04 -1.53 7.34
CA ILE A 236 -4.73 -2.97 7.26
C ILE A 236 -5.96 -3.77 6.81
N SER A 237 -7.14 -3.39 7.30
CA SER A 237 -8.42 -4.03 6.95
C SER A 237 -8.83 -3.73 5.51
N ASP A 238 -8.64 -2.51 5.03
CA ASP A 238 -8.89 -2.11 3.64
C ASP A 238 -8.04 -2.95 2.67
N ASP A 239 -6.74 -3.12 2.95
CA ASP A 239 -5.83 -3.91 2.11
C ASP A 239 -6.17 -5.40 2.16
N PHE A 240 -6.53 -5.91 3.34
CA PHE A 240 -7.05 -7.27 3.48
C PHE A 240 -8.31 -7.46 2.63
N CYS A 241 -9.29 -6.57 2.74
CA CYS A 241 -10.53 -6.65 1.98
C CYS A 241 -10.31 -6.58 0.48
N TRP A 242 -9.41 -5.70 0.03
CA TRP A 242 -9.01 -5.62 -1.36
C TRP A 242 -8.45 -6.94 -1.86
N ALA A 243 -7.51 -7.53 -1.10
CA ALA A 243 -6.86 -8.77 -1.48
C ALA A 243 -7.79 -9.99 -1.40
N PHE A 244 -8.66 -10.02 -0.40
CA PHE A 244 -9.63 -11.08 -0.17
C PHE A 244 -10.66 -11.13 -1.30
N LEU A 245 -11.29 -10.00 -1.61
CA LEU A 245 -12.25 -9.90 -2.71
C LEU A 245 -11.57 -10.00 -4.09
N GLY A 246 -10.28 -9.71 -4.18
CA GLY A 246 -9.44 -9.93 -5.37
C GLY A 246 -8.92 -11.36 -5.51
N ASN A 247 -9.30 -12.28 -4.62
CA ASN A 247 -8.87 -13.68 -4.64
C ASN A 247 -7.33 -13.88 -4.58
N HIS A 248 -6.63 -13.06 -3.79
CA HIS A 248 -5.17 -13.11 -3.64
C HIS A 248 -4.67 -14.00 -2.50
N PHE A 249 -5.58 -14.60 -1.71
CA PHE A 249 -5.23 -15.52 -0.63
C PHE A 249 -5.41 -16.98 -1.02
N THR A 250 -4.46 -17.81 -0.62
CA THR A 250 -4.54 -19.28 -0.73
C THR A 250 -3.87 -19.90 0.50
N ILE A 251 -4.34 -21.08 0.87
CA ILE A 251 -3.75 -21.92 1.92
C ILE A 251 -2.87 -22.97 1.23
N PRO A 252 -1.55 -22.95 1.46
CA PRO A 252 -0.67 -24.01 0.97
C PRO A 252 -1.12 -25.38 1.48
N LYS A 253 -1.06 -26.42 0.63
CA LYS A 253 -1.53 -27.78 0.97
C LYS A 253 -0.87 -28.35 2.23
N ASN A 254 0.38 -27.97 2.51
CA ASN A 254 1.15 -28.37 3.69
C ASN A 254 0.84 -27.56 4.96
N MET A 255 -0.02 -26.54 4.88
CA MET A 255 -0.35 -25.62 5.96
C MET A 255 -1.86 -25.58 6.25
N SER A 256 -2.54 -26.73 6.16
CA SER A 256 -3.99 -26.82 6.40
C SER A 256 -4.43 -26.30 7.78
N HIS A 257 -3.55 -26.33 8.78
CA HIS A 257 -3.79 -25.73 10.09
C HIS A 257 -4.12 -24.22 10.02
N GLN A 258 -3.64 -23.50 9.00
CA GLN A 258 -3.94 -22.08 8.77
C GLN A 258 -5.43 -21.83 8.49
N ALA A 259 -6.18 -22.83 8.04
CA ALA A 259 -7.63 -22.68 7.82
C ALA A 259 -8.37 -22.29 9.11
N ARG A 260 -7.92 -22.80 10.25
CA ARG A 260 -8.48 -22.44 11.57
C ARG A 260 -8.10 -21.00 11.94
N THR A 261 -6.84 -20.62 11.73
CA THR A 261 -6.36 -19.25 11.99
C THR A 261 -7.10 -18.22 11.14
N TRP A 262 -7.30 -18.50 9.85
CA TRP A 262 -8.11 -17.66 8.95
C TRP A 262 -9.55 -17.52 9.43
N THR A 263 -10.19 -18.63 9.80
CA THR A 263 -11.56 -18.63 10.33
C THR A 263 -11.67 -17.75 11.58
N GLN A 264 -10.75 -17.91 12.53
CA GLN A 264 -10.72 -17.12 13.77
C GLN A 264 -10.53 -15.63 13.49
N PHE A 265 -9.54 -15.28 12.67
CA PHE A 265 -9.28 -13.89 12.28
C PHE A 265 -10.51 -13.26 11.62
N MET A 266 -11.11 -13.92 10.62
CA MET A 266 -12.27 -13.39 9.90
C MET A 266 -13.48 -13.24 10.83
N GLN A 267 -13.72 -14.18 11.75
CA GLN A 267 -14.81 -14.06 12.73
C GLN A 267 -14.66 -12.87 13.67
N ILE A 268 -13.43 -12.57 14.11
CA ILE A 268 -13.15 -11.41 14.97
C ILE A 268 -13.29 -10.12 14.14
N LEU A 269 -12.60 -10.03 12.99
CA LEU A 269 -12.59 -8.83 12.16
C LEU A 269 -14.00 -8.45 11.69
N SER A 270 -14.82 -9.42 11.30
CA SER A 270 -16.18 -9.18 10.79
C SER A 270 -17.12 -8.55 11.83
N ARG A 271 -16.79 -8.63 13.13
CA ARG A 271 -17.59 -8.02 14.20
C ARG A 271 -17.22 -6.55 14.45
N THR A 272 -16.04 -6.13 13.98
CA THR A 272 -15.54 -4.75 14.10
C THR A 272 -16.25 -3.81 13.11
N ASN A 273 -16.00 -2.51 13.25
CA ASN A 273 -16.46 -1.50 12.30
C ASN A 273 -15.41 -1.18 11.21
N TYR A 274 -14.30 -1.92 11.16
CA TYR A 274 -13.23 -1.70 10.18
C TYR A 274 -13.57 -2.28 8.79
N VAL A 275 -14.54 -3.19 8.71
CA VAL A 275 -14.95 -3.85 7.47
C VAL A 275 -16.44 -3.70 7.24
N SER A 276 -16.86 -3.60 5.99
CA SER A 276 -18.26 -3.43 5.60
C SER A 276 -18.54 -4.05 4.22
N GLY A 277 -19.82 -4.06 3.82
CA GLY A 277 -20.28 -4.54 2.52
C GLY A 277 -19.88 -6.00 2.22
N SER A 278 -19.53 -6.27 0.95
CA SER A 278 -19.14 -7.62 0.49
C SER A 278 -18.02 -8.22 1.33
N CYS A 279 -17.04 -7.42 1.75
CA CYS A 279 -15.90 -7.93 2.52
C CYS A 279 -16.35 -8.52 3.87
N ALA A 280 -17.17 -7.76 4.62
CA ALA A 280 -17.72 -8.25 5.89
C ALA A 280 -18.65 -9.45 5.69
N CYS A 281 -19.53 -9.41 4.69
CA CYS A 281 -20.45 -10.51 4.38
C CYS A 281 -19.72 -11.81 4.01
N CYS A 282 -18.63 -11.73 3.24
CA CYS A 282 -17.83 -12.90 2.86
C CYS A 282 -17.05 -13.49 4.04
N MET A 283 -16.77 -12.72 5.10
CA MET A 283 -16.17 -13.24 6.33
C MET A 283 -17.19 -13.93 7.23
N ASN A 284 -18.42 -13.42 7.28
CA ASN A 284 -19.49 -13.99 8.10
C ASN A 284 -20.86 -13.76 7.45
N LYS A 285 -21.40 -14.83 6.87
CA LYS A 285 -22.69 -14.83 6.15
C LYS A 285 -23.87 -14.40 7.02
N ASN A 286 -23.80 -14.58 8.33
CA ASN A 286 -24.89 -14.31 9.27
C ASN A 286 -24.88 -12.88 9.82
N LEU A 287 -24.05 -11.98 9.28
CA LEU A 287 -24.02 -10.59 9.72
C LEU A 287 -25.23 -9.81 9.21
N GLU A 288 -25.83 -9.05 10.13
CA GLU A 288 -26.89 -8.07 9.82
C GLU A 288 -26.33 -6.65 9.61
N LYS A 289 -25.02 -6.45 9.82
CA LYS A 289 -24.35 -5.13 9.80
C LYS A 289 -24.15 -4.53 8.40
N SER A 290 -24.54 -5.19 7.29
CA SER A 290 -24.19 -4.78 5.92
C SER A 290 -25.13 -3.75 5.27
N GLY A 291 -25.90 -2.97 6.04
CA GLY A 291 -26.77 -1.93 5.50
C GLY A 291 -27.95 -2.48 4.67
N ALA A 292 -28.32 -1.77 3.59
CA ALA A 292 -29.55 -1.97 2.82
C ALA A 292 -29.63 -3.30 2.02
N VAL A 293 -28.53 -4.03 1.86
CA VAL A 293 -28.48 -5.29 1.09
C VAL A 293 -28.10 -6.44 2.03
N ARG A 294 -28.92 -7.50 2.03
CA ARG A 294 -28.68 -8.71 2.84
C ARG A 294 -27.44 -9.44 2.34
N CYS A 295 -26.60 -9.92 3.26
CA CYS A 295 -25.38 -10.68 2.93
C CYS A 295 -25.59 -11.89 2.01
N ASN A 296 -26.80 -12.46 1.94
CA ASN A 296 -27.12 -13.54 1.00
C ASN A 296 -26.81 -13.20 -0.47
N TRP A 297 -27.02 -11.95 -0.89
CA TRP A 297 -26.74 -11.54 -2.28
C TRP A 297 -25.23 -11.46 -2.55
N HIS A 298 -24.49 -10.81 -1.65
CA HIS A 298 -23.03 -10.76 -1.71
C HIS A 298 -22.41 -12.15 -1.73
N TRP A 299 -23.02 -13.12 -1.02
CA TRP A 299 -22.52 -14.48 -0.97
C TRP A 299 -22.54 -15.15 -2.34
N ASN A 300 -23.69 -15.12 -3.01
CA ASN A 300 -23.88 -15.76 -4.31
C ASN A 300 -23.07 -15.07 -5.42
N ASP A 301 -22.97 -13.73 -5.38
CA ASP A 301 -22.36 -12.96 -6.47
C ASP A 301 -20.83 -12.87 -6.36
N VAL A 302 -20.27 -13.02 -5.15
CA VAL A 302 -18.84 -12.74 -4.89
C VAL A 302 -18.18 -13.82 -4.04
N CYS A 303 -18.77 -14.16 -2.89
CA CYS A 303 -18.06 -14.97 -1.90
C CYS A 303 -17.84 -16.42 -2.34
N GLU A 304 -18.79 -17.02 -3.08
CA GLU A 304 -18.70 -18.42 -3.52
C GLU A 304 -17.52 -18.69 -4.47
N GLU A 305 -16.96 -17.66 -5.12
CA GLU A 305 -15.83 -17.83 -6.02
C GLU A 305 -14.47 -17.80 -5.30
N LEU A 306 -14.42 -17.27 -4.07
CA LEU A 306 -13.19 -17.02 -3.33
C LEU A 306 -12.48 -18.32 -2.94
N SER A 307 -11.22 -18.44 -3.38
CA SER A 307 -10.39 -19.64 -3.19
C SER A 307 -10.11 -19.90 -1.72
N LEU A 308 -9.87 -18.84 -0.93
CA LEU A 308 -9.65 -18.96 0.51
C LEU A 308 -10.86 -19.59 1.22
N LEU A 309 -12.08 -19.14 0.91
CA LEU A 309 -13.30 -19.68 1.53
C LEU A 309 -13.53 -21.14 1.14
N LYS A 310 -13.34 -21.49 -0.13
CA LYS A 310 -13.42 -22.88 -0.61
C LYS A 310 -12.43 -23.78 0.14
N GLN A 311 -11.20 -23.32 0.33
CA GLN A 311 -10.16 -24.07 1.03
C GLN A 311 -10.45 -24.21 2.52
N ILE A 312 -10.96 -23.16 3.18
CA ILE A 312 -11.37 -23.23 4.58
C ILE A 312 -12.47 -24.28 4.78
N GLN A 313 -13.47 -24.31 3.89
CA GLN A 313 -14.55 -25.31 3.93
C GLN A 313 -14.06 -26.74 3.67
N GLN A 314 -12.99 -26.91 2.87
CA GLN A 314 -12.38 -28.22 2.62
C GLN A 314 -11.55 -28.74 3.80
N PHE A 315 -10.96 -27.83 4.58
CA PHE A 315 -10.08 -28.17 5.71
C PHE A 315 -10.80 -28.13 7.07
N SER A 316 -12.04 -27.63 7.13
CA SER A 316 -12.93 -27.64 8.29
C SER A 316 -13.63 -28.98 8.45
#